data_AF-A0A3P7LI39-F1
#
_entry.id   AF-A0A3P7LI39-F1
#
_cell.length_a   1.000
_cell.length_b   1.000
_cell.length_c   1.000
_cell.angle_alpha   90.00
_cell.angle_beta   90.00
_cell.angle_gamma   90.00
#
_symmetry.space_group_name_H-M   'P 1'
#
loop_
_entity.id
_entity.type
_entity.pdbx_description
1 polymer ?
#
loop_
_entity_poly.entity_id
_entity_poly.type
_entity_poly.pdbx_seq_one_letter_code
_entity_poly.pdbx_strand_id
1 'polypeptide(L)'
;MVSYKQLVATQRQFFKSGGTLCLDTRRETLLTLKKMLEEHGDEIKAAIYSDLRRDATRELASAKREVDELLAHLEEWNAPKKVETPSDFTGEDDVFSIPEPLGVVLVIAPWNFPLITAMPFASALAGGKLA
;
A
#
# COMPACT_ATOMS: atom_id res chain seq x y z
N MET A 1 -22.69 7.34 -12.87
CA MET A 1 -22.16 6.42 -11.85
C MET A 1 -21.38 5.33 -12.57
N VAL A 2 -20.10 5.14 -12.27
CA VAL A 2 -19.28 4.06 -12.87
C VAL A 2 -19.68 2.74 -12.22
N SER A 3 -19.94 1.67 -12.98
CA SER A 3 -20.25 0.38 -12.36
C SER A 3 -18.99 -0.23 -11.72
N TYR A 4 -19.15 -1.03 -10.66
CA TYR A 4 -18.02 -1.72 -10.03
C TYR A 4 -17.19 -2.55 -11.02
N LYS A 5 -17.83 -3.17 -12.02
CA LYS A 5 -17.14 -3.92 -13.08
C LYS A 5 -16.24 -3.01 -13.91
N GLN A 6 -16.68 -1.80 -14.24
CA GLN A 6 -15.90 -0.83 -15.00
C GLN A 6 -14.73 -0.31 -14.16
N LEU A 7 -14.95 0.01 -12.89
CA LEU A 7 -13.89 0.48 -11.99
C LEU A 7 -12.74 -0.54 -11.88
N VAL A 8 -13.08 -1.81 -11.60
CA VAL A 8 -12.08 -2.89 -11.51
C VAL A 8 -11.41 -3.14 -12.85
N ALA A 9 -12.13 -3.03 -13.97
CA ALA A 9 -11.54 -3.16 -15.30
C ALA A 9 -10.49 -2.06 -15.57
N THR A 10 -10.78 -0.81 -15.21
CA THR A 10 -9.85 0.32 -15.35
C THR A 10 -8.59 0.12 -14.49
N GLN A 11 -8.74 -0.28 -13.23
CA GLN A 11 -7.58 -0.60 -12.38
C GLN A 11 -6.75 -1.73 -12.99
N ARG A 12 -7.37 -2.82 -13.44
CA ARG A 12 -6.65 -3.92 -14.10
C ARG A 12 -5.92 -3.46 -15.36
N GLN A 13 -6.50 -2.57 -16.14
CA GLN A 13 -5.86 -2.01 -17.34
C GLN A 13 -4.63 -1.17 -16.98
N PHE A 14 -4.73 -0.33 -15.94
CA PHE A 14 -3.60 0.48 -15.48
C PHE A 14 -2.47 -0.37 -14.88
N PHE A 15 -2.81 -1.42 -14.11
CA PHE A 15 -1.79 -2.35 -13.62
C PHE A 15 -1.04 -3.02 -14.77
N LYS A 16 -1.77 -3.48 -15.79
CA LYS A 16 -1.20 -4.11 -16.98
C LYS A 16 -0.34 -3.17 -17.83
N SER A 17 -0.51 -1.86 -17.73
CA SER A 17 0.37 -0.90 -18.41
C SER A 17 1.72 -0.74 -17.71
N GLY A 18 1.93 -1.39 -16.56
CA GLY A 18 3.15 -1.30 -15.77
C GLY A 18 3.25 -0.04 -14.92
N GLY A 19 2.18 0.76 -14.82
CA GLY A 19 2.18 2.06 -14.14
C GLY A 19 2.51 2.00 -12.66
N THR A 20 2.38 0.82 -12.02
CA THR A 20 2.70 0.62 -10.60
C THR A 20 4.03 -0.09 -10.36
N LEU A 21 4.77 -0.48 -11.41
CA LEU A 21 6.00 -1.23 -11.27
C LEU A 21 7.16 -0.35 -10.77
N CYS A 22 7.21 0.91 -11.22
CA CYS A 22 8.26 1.86 -10.84
C CYS A 22 8.16 2.24 -9.35
N LEU A 23 9.29 2.12 -8.63
CA LEU A 23 9.35 2.49 -7.20
C LEU A 23 9.09 3.99 -6.98
N ASP A 24 9.51 4.85 -7.90
CA ASP A 24 9.29 6.30 -7.78
C ASP A 24 7.78 6.61 -7.80
N THR A 25 7.03 5.97 -8.71
CA THR A 25 5.57 6.13 -8.76
C THR A 25 4.90 5.64 -7.48
N ARG A 26 5.38 4.54 -6.90
CA ARG A 26 4.88 4.05 -5.59
C ARG A 26 5.19 5.05 -4.48
N ARG A 27 6.41 5.60 -4.45
CA ARG A 27 6.83 6.63 -3.48
C ARG A 27 5.97 7.88 -3.58
N GLU A 28 5.75 8.39 -4.79
CA GLU A 28 4.89 9.55 -5.05
C GLU A 28 3.44 9.30 -4.58
N THR A 29 2.92 8.10 -4.82
CA THR A 29 1.57 7.72 -4.37
C THR A 29 1.49 7.71 -2.84
N LEU A 30 2.48 7.13 -2.15
CA LEU A 30 2.55 7.13 -0.69
C LEU A 30 2.72 8.55 -0.11
N LEU A 31 3.54 9.40 -0.73
CA LEU A 31 3.68 10.82 -0.34
C LEU A 31 2.37 11.58 -0.51
N THR A 32 1.62 11.29 -1.58
CA THR A 32 0.29 11.86 -1.79
C THR A 32 -0.69 11.42 -0.71
N LEU A 33 -0.66 10.14 -0.33
CA LEU A 33 -1.47 9.61 0.77
C LEU A 33 -1.10 10.28 2.10
N LYS A 34 0.19 10.40 2.42
CA LYS A 34 0.68 11.08 3.62
C LYS A 34 0.17 12.52 3.67
N LYS A 35 0.32 13.26 2.58
CA LYS A 35 -0.15 14.64 2.44
C LYS A 35 -1.66 14.75 2.69
N MET A 36 -2.46 13.85 2.12
CA MET A 36 -3.92 13.81 2.36
C MET A 36 -4.24 13.61 3.86
N LEU A 37 -3.56 12.69 4.53
CA LEU A 37 -3.73 12.45 5.98
C LEU A 37 -3.31 13.65 6.83
N GLU A 38 -2.35 14.45 6.35
CA GLU A 38 -1.89 15.68 7.00
C GLU A 38 -2.87 16.82 6.82
N GLU A 39 -3.24 17.13 5.57
CA GLU A 39 -4.10 18.25 5.21
C GLU A 39 -5.53 18.08 5.72
N HIS A 40 -6.06 16.85 5.72
CA HIS A 40 -7.44 16.57 6.13
C HIS A 40 -7.53 15.90 7.52
N GLY A 41 -6.48 15.97 8.33
CA GLY A 41 -6.43 15.29 9.62
C GLY A 41 -7.57 15.66 10.57
N ASP A 42 -7.97 16.93 10.61
CA ASP A 42 -9.07 17.41 11.45
C ASP A 42 -10.44 16.96 10.94
N GLU A 43 -10.64 16.95 9.62
CA GLU A 43 -11.86 16.45 8.98
C GLU A 43 -12.05 14.94 9.24
N ILE A 44 -10.97 14.16 9.11
CA ILE A 44 -10.98 12.72 9.40
C ILE A 44 -11.35 12.47 10.86
N LYS A 45 -10.73 13.18 11.81
CA LYS A 45 -11.05 13.05 13.24
C LYS A 45 -12.50 13.44 13.53
N ALA A 46 -13.01 14.50 12.90
CA ALA A 46 -14.39 14.94 13.07
C ALA A 46 -15.39 13.89 12.56
N ALA A 47 -15.12 13.27 11.41
CA ALA A 47 -15.95 12.19 10.87
C ALA A 47 -15.98 10.98 11.81
N ILE A 48 -14.81 10.51 12.27
CA ILE A 48 -14.73 9.37 13.20
C ILE A 48 -15.43 9.70 14.54
N TYR A 49 -15.30 10.94 15.03
CA TYR A 49 -16.02 11.35 16.24
C TYR A 49 -17.53 11.40 16.01
N SER A 50 -18.00 11.85 14.84
CA SER A 50 -19.43 11.85 14.50
C SER A 50 -20.01 10.44 14.53
N ASP A 51 -19.29 9.47 13.98
CA ASP A 51 -19.78 8.10 13.82
C ASP A 51 -19.62 7.26 15.11
N LEU A 52 -18.48 7.39 15.78
CA LEU A 52 -18.07 6.51 16.88
C LEU A 52 -18.01 7.19 18.25
N ARG A 53 -18.16 8.52 18.31
CA ARG A 53 -18.06 9.33 19.55
C ARG A 53 -16.74 9.11 20.31
N ARG A 54 -15.65 8.88 19.57
CA ARG A 54 -14.30 8.60 20.09
C ARG A 54 -13.27 9.56 19.50
N ASP A 55 -12.23 9.87 20.30
CA ASP A 55 -11.04 10.56 19.81
C ASP A 55 -10.19 9.65 18.89
N ALA A 56 -9.97 10.11 17.67
CA ALA A 56 -9.20 9.42 16.64
C ALA A 56 -7.74 9.89 16.51
N THR A 57 -7.26 10.73 17.42
CA THR A 57 -5.89 11.29 17.38
C THR A 57 -4.82 10.20 17.29
N ARG A 58 -4.92 9.14 18.11
CA ARG A 58 -3.98 8.01 18.08
C ARG A 58 -4.09 7.19 16.80
N GLU A 59 -5.30 7.09 16.25
CA GLU A 59 -5.58 6.34 15.05
C GLU A 59 -4.94 7.03 13.82
N LEU A 60 -5.15 8.34 13.69
CA LEU A 60 -4.53 9.16 12.66
C LEU A 60 -3.01 9.16 12.76
N ALA A 61 -2.46 9.28 13.97
CA ALA A 61 -1.02 9.20 14.18
C ALA A 61 -0.44 7.84 13.79
N SER A 62 -1.19 6.75 14.02
CA SER A 62 -0.75 5.40 13.64
C SER A 62 -0.76 5.20 12.12
N ALA A 63 -1.81 5.69 11.44
CA ALA A 63 -1.89 5.68 9.98
C ALA A 63 -0.74 6.44 9.32
N LYS A 64 -0.42 7.66 9.81
CA LYS A 64 0.71 8.44 9.31
C LYS A 64 2.04 7.71 9.51
N ARG A 65 2.25 7.13 10.70
CA ARG A 65 3.46 6.36 11.00
C ARG A 65 3.61 5.16 10.07
N GLU A 66 2.53 4.45 9.77
CA GLU A 66 2.59 3.31 8.84
C GLU A 66 3.02 3.74 7.43
N VAL A 67 2.52 4.88 6.93
CA VAL A 67 2.99 5.44 5.65
C VAL A 67 4.47 5.82 5.71
N ASP A 68 4.94 6.39 6.83
CA ASP A 68 6.35 6.73 7.04
C ASP A 68 7.25 5.49 7.04
N GLU A 69 6.84 4.42 7.72
CA GLU A 69 7.57 3.14 7.73
C GLU A 69 7.65 2.54 6.32
N LEU A 70 6.53 2.57 5.57
CA LEU A 70 6.48 2.10 4.19
C LEU A 70 7.41 2.91 3.28
N LEU A 71 7.46 4.23 3.45
CA LEU A 71 8.35 5.11 2.68
C LEU A 71 9.82 4.85 3.03
N ALA A 72 10.15 4.67 4.31
CA ALA A 72 11.51 4.45 4.79
C ALA A 72 12.12 3.15 4.26
N HIS A 73 11.31 2.10 4.11
CA HIS A 73 11.78 0.76 3.72
C HIS A 73 11.36 0.34 2.30
N LEU A 74 10.76 1.26 1.52
CA LEU A 74 10.18 0.95 0.20
C LEU A 74 11.18 0.26 -0.73
N GLU A 75 12.41 0.77 -0.78
CA GLU A 75 13.47 0.24 -1.65
C GLU A 75 13.97 -1.11 -1.14
N GLU A 76 14.28 -1.22 0.14
CA GLU A 76 14.78 -2.45 0.76
C GLU A 76 13.80 -3.62 0.59
N TRP A 77 12.51 -3.37 0.82
CA TRP A 77 11.49 -4.43 0.76
C TRP A 77 11.17 -4.88 -0.66
N ASN A 78 11.48 -4.06 -1.67
CA ASN A 78 11.26 -4.41 -3.07
C ASN A 78 12.56 -4.77 -3.82
N ALA A 79 13.71 -4.71 -3.18
CA ALA A 79 14.98 -5.09 -3.78
C ALA A 79 15.07 -6.62 -3.98
N PRO A 80 15.69 -7.09 -5.09
CA PRO A 80 16.08 -8.48 -5.23
C PRO A 80 16.95 -8.94 -4.05
N LYS A 81 16.63 -10.09 -3.47
CA LYS A 81 17.38 -10.66 -2.36
C LYS A 81 18.14 -11.88 -2.82
N LYS A 82 19.47 -11.88 -2.69
CA LYS A 82 20.28 -13.07 -2.93
C LYS A 82 19.89 -14.15 -1.92
N VAL A 83 19.67 -15.37 -2.37
CA VAL A 83 19.30 -16.52 -1.54
C VAL A 83 20.32 -17.63 -1.70
N GLU A 84 20.39 -18.53 -0.73
CA GLU A 84 21.24 -19.71 -0.83
C GLU A 84 20.79 -20.60 -2.00
N THR A 85 21.76 -21.04 -2.79
CA THR A 85 21.53 -21.99 -3.89
C THR A 85 21.15 -23.35 -3.29
N PRO A 86 19.98 -23.93 -3.64
CA PRO A 86 19.60 -25.25 -3.14
C PRO A 86 20.63 -26.31 -3.53
N SER A 87 20.87 -27.29 -2.65
CA SER A 87 21.91 -28.32 -2.82
C SER A 87 21.78 -29.16 -4.10
N ASP A 88 20.58 -29.22 -4.68
CA ASP A 88 20.28 -29.99 -5.88
C ASP A 88 20.67 -29.25 -7.17
N PHE A 89 21.02 -27.96 -7.07
CA PHE A 89 21.56 -27.16 -8.17
C PHE A 89 23.09 -27.24 -8.18
N THR A 90 23.66 -27.69 -9.30
CA THR A 90 25.11 -27.88 -9.47
C THR A 90 25.79 -26.71 -10.18
N GLY A 91 25.11 -25.59 -10.35
CA GLY A 91 25.63 -24.40 -11.04
C GLY A 91 26.31 -23.41 -10.07
N GLU A 92 27.26 -22.63 -10.59
CA GLU A 92 27.87 -21.49 -9.89
C GLU A 92 27.00 -20.21 -9.98
N ASP A 93 25.76 -20.34 -10.46
CA ASP A 93 24.86 -19.21 -10.68
C ASP A 93 24.39 -18.59 -9.36
N ASP A 94 24.31 -17.26 -9.35
CA ASP A 94 23.72 -16.51 -8.24
C ASP A 94 22.18 -16.62 -8.29
N VAL A 95 21.57 -17.06 -7.18
CA VAL A 95 20.11 -17.20 -7.06
C VAL A 95 19.51 -16.00 -6.32
N PHE A 96 18.43 -15.44 -6.87
CA PHE A 96 17.73 -14.29 -6.29
C PHE A 96 16.23 -14.55 -6.13
N SER A 97 15.67 -14.05 -5.04
CA SER A 97 14.23 -13.89 -4.86
C SER A 97 13.83 -12.46 -5.20
N ILE A 98 12.93 -12.29 -6.18
CA ILE A 98 12.46 -10.98 -6.66
C ILE A 98 11.00 -10.79 -6.24
N PRO A 99 10.68 -9.78 -5.42
CA PRO A 99 9.29 -9.46 -5.09
C PRO A 99 8.56 -8.86 -6.29
N GLU A 100 7.43 -9.44 -6.68
CA GLU A 100 6.59 -8.94 -7.76
C GLU A 100 5.15 -8.64 -7.29
N PRO A 101 4.51 -7.58 -7.81
CA PRO A 101 3.14 -7.24 -7.44
C PRO A 101 2.13 -8.24 -8.01
N LEU A 102 1.17 -8.64 -7.19
CA LEU A 102 0.11 -9.59 -7.56
C LEU A 102 -0.97 -9.02 -8.51
N GLY A 103 -1.04 -7.70 -8.67
CA GLY A 103 -2.07 -7.04 -9.49
C GLY A 103 -3.01 -6.13 -8.71
N VAL A 104 -4.31 -6.33 -8.92
CA VAL A 104 -5.37 -5.57 -8.24
C VAL A 104 -5.82 -6.34 -7.02
N VAL A 105 -5.84 -5.67 -5.87
CA VAL A 105 -6.29 -6.21 -4.58
C VAL A 105 -7.55 -5.51 -4.10
N LEU A 106 -8.27 -6.17 -3.21
CA LEU A 106 -9.44 -5.61 -2.54
C LEU A 106 -9.13 -5.49 -1.05
N VAL A 107 -9.31 -4.29 -0.50
CA VAL A 107 -9.19 -4.02 0.94
C VAL A 107 -10.58 -3.80 1.50
N ILE A 108 -10.97 -4.58 2.51
CA ILE A 108 -12.25 -4.45 3.22
C ILE A 108 -11.93 -4.18 4.68
N ALA A 109 -12.35 -3.02 5.18
CA ALA A 109 -12.10 -2.57 6.54
C ALA A 109 -13.39 -2.58 7.38
N PRO A 110 -13.36 -3.03 8.65
CA PRO A 110 -14.46 -2.88 9.60
C PRO A 110 -14.59 -1.44 10.11
N TRP A 111 -15.69 -1.16 10.80
CA TRP A 111 -16.09 0.18 11.21
C TRP A 111 -15.45 0.69 12.53
N ASN A 112 -14.87 -0.18 13.36
CA ASN A 112 -14.46 0.16 14.74
C ASN A 112 -13.16 0.96 14.84
N PHE A 113 -12.24 0.75 13.89
CA PHE A 113 -11.00 1.53 13.70
C PHE A 113 -10.82 1.77 12.20
N PRO A 114 -11.68 2.61 11.61
CA PRO A 114 -11.85 2.67 10.15
C PRO A 114 -10.57 3.10 9.43
N LEU A 115 -9.71 3.91 10.07
CA LEU A 115 -8.48 4.38 9.45
C LEU A 115 -7.36 3.34 9.58
N ILE A 116 -7.11 2.79 10.77
CA ILE A 116 -6.07 1.75 10.96
C ILE A 116 -6.38 0.52 10.12
N THR A 117 -7.63 0.06 10.13
CA THR A 117 -8.00 -1.19 9.43
C THR A 117 -8.08 -1.04 7.92
N ALA A 118 -8.11 0.21 7.41
CA ALA A 118 -7.96 0.50 6.00
C ALA A 118 -6.49 0.57 5.55
N MET A 119 -5.51 0.71 6.46
CA MET A 119 -4.10 0.87 6.11
C MET A 119 -3.43 -0.26 5.33
N PRO A 120 -3.93 -1.52 5.28
CA PRO A 120 -3.48 -2.48 4.28
C PRO A 120 -3.52 -1.94 2.83
N PHE A 121 -4.33 -0.92 2.57
CA PHE A 121 -4.29 -0.09 1.36
C PHE A 121 -2.90 0.50 1.07
N ALA A 122 -2.28 1.17 2.05
CA ALA A 122 -0.94 1.75 1.89
C ALA A 122 0.12 0.67 1.62
N SER A 123 0.02 -0.46 2.33
CA SER A 123 0.88 -1.62 2.10
C SER A 123 0.72 -2.21 0.68
N ALA A 124 -0.51 -2.22 0.15
CA ALA A 124 -0.76 -2.64 -1.23
C ALA A 124 -0.07 -1.71 -2.24
N LEU A 125 -0.15 -0.39 -2.05
CA LEU A 125 0.51 0.61 -2.89
C LEU A 125 2.05 0.47 -2.86
N ALA A 126 2.64 0.32 -1.67
CA ALA A 126 4.09 0.11 -1.51
C ALA A 126 4.56 -1.16 -2.24
N GLY A 127 3.75 -2.22 -2.17
CA GLY A 127 4.00 -3.47 -2.89
C GLY A 127 3.62 -3.45 -4.38
N GLY A 128 3.35 -2.28 -4.97
CA GLY A 128 3.10 -2.10 -6.41
C GLY A 128 1.73 -2.58 -6.90
N LYS A 129 0.79 -2.80 -5.98
CA LYS A 129 -0.57 -3.25 -6.28
C LYS A 129 -1.52 -2.06 -6.40
N LEU A 130 -2.61 -2.22 -7.15
CA LEU A 130 -3.73 -1.27 -7.10
C LEU A 130 -4.77 -1.79 -6.11
N ALA A 131 -5.34 -0.89 -5.34
CA ALA A 131 -6.37 -1.17 -4.35
C ALA A 131 -7.59 -0.28 -4.62
#